data_AF-A0A644YK99-F1
#
_entry.id   AF-A0A644YK99-F1
#
_cell.length_a   1.000
_cell.length_b   1.000
_cell.length_c   1.000
_cell.angle_alpha   90.00
_cell.angle_beta   90.00
_cell.angle_gamma   90.00
#
_symmetry.space_group_name_H-M   'P 1'
#
loop_
_entity.id
_entity.type
_entity.pdbx_description
1 polymer ?
#
loop_
_entity_poly.entity_id
_entity_poly.type
_entity_poly.pdbx_seq_one_letter_code
_entity_poly.pdbx_strand_id
1 'polypeptide(L)' 'MDHAAERLEPYLEAEFDEFIQEWKTGKYKKYSEVPNYAALKALIDATNILRKYLGWELVSIKRKLEFLDLV' A
#
# COMPACT_ATOMS: atom_id res chain seq x y z
N MET A 1 3.37 -4.33 19.93
CA MET A 1 2.83 -4.54 18.57
C MET A 1 3.32 -3.48 17.60
N ASP A 2 3.72 -2.32 18.11
CA ASP A 2 4.35 -1.21 17.39
C ASP A 2 5.58 -1.70 16.62
N HIS A 3 6.48 -2.43 17.28
CA HIS A 3 7.61 -3.09 16.61
C HIS A 3 7.22 -4.06 15.49
N ALA A 4 6.03 -4.68 15.53
CA ALA A 4 5.59 -5.54 14.44
C ALA A 4 5.08 -4.73 13.24
N ALA A 5 4.38 -3.62 13.50
CA ALA A 5 3.94 -2.70 12.45
C ALA A 5 5.14 -2.00 11.79
N GLU A 6 6.11 -1.54 12.58
CA GLU A 6 7.38 -0.96 12.12
C GLU A 6 8.19 -1.94 11.26
N ARG A 7 8.14 -3.25 11.58
CA ARG A 7 8.85 -4.28 10.80
C ARG A 7 8.19 -4.58 9.45
N LEU A 8 6.89 -4.32 9.30
CA LEU A 8 6.17 -4.49 8.03
C LEU A 8 6.35 -3.28 7.10
N GLU A 9 6.69 -2.12 7.66
CA GLU A 9 6.77 -0.85 6.93
C GLU A 9 7.75 -0.90 5.73
N PRO A 10 8.98 -1.44 5.83
CA PRO A 10 9.87 -1.51 4.67
C PRO A 10 9.33 -2.38 3.53
N TYR A 11 8.62 -3.47 3.85
CA TYR A 11 8.01 -4.35 2.85
C TYR A 11 6.81 -3.68 2.17
N LEU A 12 6.02 -2.96 2.96
CA LEU A 12 4.90 -2.19 2.46
C LEU A 12 5.36 -1.06 1.53
N GLU A 13 6.43 -0.35 1.89
CA GLU A 13 7.04 0.69 1.06
C GLU A 13 7.56 0.13 -0.26
N ALA A 14 8.31 -0.98 -0.23
CA ALA A 14 8.82 -1.63 -1.45
C ALA A 14 7.70 -2.01 -2.43
N GLU A 15 6.60 -2.57 -1.92
CA GLU A 15 5.45 -2.98 -2.73
C GLU A 15 4.65 -1.78 -3.25
N PHE A 16 4.59 -0.69 -2.47
CA PHE A 16 4.03 0.56 -2.96
C PHE A 16 4.86 1.15 -4.10
N ASP A 17 6.19 1.14 -3.98
CA ASP A 17 7.07 1.69 -5.00
C ASP A 17 6.90 0.93 -6.33
N GLU A 18 6.92 -0.40 -6.31
CA GLU A 18 6.67 -1.22 -7.49
C GLU A 18 5.28 -0.95 -8.09
N PHE A 19 4.24 -0.91 -7.23
CA PHE A 19 2.88 -0.62 -7.68
C PHE A 19 2.78 0.75 -8.35
N ILE A 20 3.42 1.78 -7.78
CA ILE A 20 3.40 3.15 -8.31
C ILE A 20 4.12 3.22 -9.65
N GLN A 21 5.26 2.53 -9.82
CA GLN A 21 5.96 2.50 -11.10
C GLN A 21 5.08 1.90 -12.19
N GLU A 22 4.42 0.78 -11.92
CA GLU A 22 3.49 0.14 -12.84
C GLU A 22 2.25 1.01 -13.12
N TRP A 23 1.68 1.62 -12.08
CA TRP A 23 0.52 2.52 -12.22
C TRP A 23 0.82 3.73 -13.12
N LYS A 24 2.00 4.34 -12.95
CA LYS A 24 2.45 5.50 -13.76
C LYS A 24 2.55 5.21 -15.26
N THR A 25 2.64 3.94 -15.65
CA THR A 25 2.64 3.59 -17.08
C THR A 25 1.30 3.88 -17.78
N GLY A 26 0.21 4.06 -17.01
CA GLY A 26 -1.14 4.30 -17.54
C GLY A 26 -1.76 3.10 -18.26
N LYS A 27 -1.13 1.92 -18.22
CA LYS A 27 -1.61 0.70 -18.89
C LYS A 27 -2.86 0.10 -18.24
N TYR A 28 -3.05 0.36 -16.95
CA TYR A 28 -4.06 -0.28 -16.12
C TYR A 28 -5.21 0.70 -15.83
N LYS A 29 -6.46 0.24 -15.90
CA LYS A 29 -7.65 1.06 -15.60
C LYS A 29 -8.12 0.89 -14.17
N LYS A 30 -7.74 -0.23 -13.53
CA LYS A 30 -8.09 -0.56 -12.15
C LYS A 30 -6.84 -0.96 -11.36
N TYR A 31 -6.82 -0.68 -10.07
CA TYR A 31 -5.72 -1.10 -9.20
C TYR A 31 -5.52 -2.61 -9.24
N SER A 32 -6.59 -3.40 -9.30
CA SER A 32 -6.54 -4.87 -9.35
C SER A 32 -5.91 -5.44 -10.61
N GLU A 33 -5.70 -4.63 -11.65
CA GLU A 33 -5.03 -5.04 -12.89
C GLU A 33 -3.50 -4.87 -12.80
N VAL A 34 -3.01 -4.12 -11.81
CA VAL A 34 -1.57 -3.96 -11.58
C VAL A 34 -0.99 -5.28 -11.05
N PRO A 35 0.10 -5.81 -11.63
CA PRO A 35 0.60 -7.16 -11.32
C PRO A 35 0.79 -7.46 -9.83
N ASN A 36 1.35 -6.52 -9.06
CA ASN A 36 1.64 -6.70 -7.65
C ASN A 36 0.49 -6.28 -6.71
N TYR A 37 -0.68 -5.91 -7.24
CA TYR A 37 -1.81 -5.44 -6.43
C TYR A 37 -2.21 -6.43 -5.33
N ALA A 38 -2.24 -7.73 -5.63
CA ALA A 38 -2.65 -8.73 -4.65
C ALA A 38 -1.68 -8.80 -3.46
N ALA A 39 -0.37 -8.71 -3.71
CA ALA A 39 0.66 -8.70 -2.68
C ALA A 39 0.57 -7.41 -1.84
N LEU A 40 0.50 -6.26 -2.49
CA LEU A 40 0.32 -4.96 -1.82
C LEU A 40 -0.96 -4.94 -0.96
N LYS A 41 -2.08 -5.44 -1.48
CA LYS A 41 -3.35 -5.49 -0.74
C LYS A 41 -3.25 -6.37 0.50
N ALA A 42 -2.60 -7.53 0.41
CA ALA A 42 -2.40 -8.42 1.55
C ALA A 42 -1.54 -7.76 2.64
N LEU A 43 -0.48 -7.05 2.25
CA LEU A 43 0.37 -6.31 3.20
C LEU A 43 -0.36 -5.14 3.84
N ILE A 44 -1.16 -4.38 3.07
CA ILE A 44 -2.01 -3.32 3.61
C ILE A 44 -2.99 -3.88 4.63
N ASP A 45 -3.63 -5.01 4.34
CA ASP A 45 -4.60 -5.63 5.25
C ASP A 45 -3.94 -6.09 6.55
N ALA A 46 -2.80 -6.79 6.46
CA ALA A 46 -2.03 -7.21 7.62
C ALA A 46 -1.58 -6.01 8.47
N THR A 47 -1.06 -4.96 7.82
CA THR A 47 -0.60 -3.74 8.48
C THR A 47 -1.76 -3.00 9.14
N ASN A 48 -2.91 -2.90 8.47
CA ASN A 48 -4.07 -2.19 8.98
C ASN A 48 -4.72 -2.87 10.19
N ILE A 49 -4.61 -4.20 10.33
CA ILE A 49 -5.02 -4.90 11.56
C ILE A 49 -4.21 -4.38 12.75
N LEU A 50 -2.89 -4.28 12.60
CA LEU A 50 -2.00 -3.76 13.65
C LEU A 50 -2.25 -2.28 13.92
N ARG A 51 -2.30 -1.45 12.87
CA ARG A 51 -2.53 0.00 12.99
C ARG A 51 -3.86 0.32 13.66
N LYS A 52 -4.92 -0.44 13.36
CA LYS A 52 -6.22 -0.29 14.03
C LYS A 52 -6.12 -0.56 15.53
N TYR A 53 -5.39 -1.60 15.94
CA TYR A 53 -5.18 -1.89 17.36
C TYR A 53 -4.40 -0.78 18.07
N LEU A 54 -3.43 -0.17 17.37
CA LEU A 54 -2.58 0.91 17.89
C LEU A 54 -3.23 2.30 17.83
N GLY A 55 -4.41 2.44 17.21
CA GLY A 55 -5.04 3.74 16.96
C GLY A 55 -4.33 4.60 15.92
N TRP A 56 -3.50 3.99 15.07
CA TRP A 56 -2.77 4.67 13.99
C TRP A 56 -3.64 4.84 12.75
N GLU A 57 -3.23 5.77 11.88
CA GLU A 57 -3.89 6.01 10.60
C GLU A 57 -3.76 4.81 9.66
N LEU A 58 -4.88 4.38 9.07
CA LEU A 58 -4.92 3.27 8.13
C LEU A 58 -4.24 3.61 6.80
N VAL A 59 -3.58 2.63 6.24
CA VAL A 59 -2.95 2.67 4.91
C VAL A 59 -4.01 2.46 3.84
N SER A 60 -3.92 3.24 2.76
CA SER A 60 -4.80 3.14 1.59
C SER A 60 -4.01 3.46 0.32
N ILE A 61 -4.20 2.63 -0.72
CA ILE A 61 -3.64 2.88 -2.05
C ILE A 61 -4.10 4.22 -2.60
N LYS A 62 -5.41 4.51 -2.51
CA LYS A 62 -5.99 5.76 -3.03
C LYS A 62 -5.34 6.99 -2.38
N ARG A 63 -5.23 7.00 -1.04
CA ARG A 63 -4.63 8.13 -0.30
C ARG A 63 -3.16 8.33 -0.68
N LYS A 64 -2.41 7.24 -0.88
CA LYS A 64 -1.01 7.31 -1.33
C LYS A 64 -0.90 7.90 -2.73
N LEU A 65 -1.80 7.54 -3.65
CA LEU A 65 -1.79 8.08 -5.01
C LEU A 65 -2.24 9.55 -5.05
N GLU A 66 -3.25 9.94 -4.26
CA GLU A 66 -3.69 11.33 -4.10
C GLU A 66 -2.55 12.21 -3.56
N PHE A 67 -1.78 11.72 -2.58
CA PHE A 67 -0.60 12.42 -2.05
C PHE A 67 0.50 12.63 -3.10
N LEU A 68 0.53 11.81 -4.15
CA LEU A 68 1.53 11.87 -5.23
C LEU A 68 0.99 12.53 -6.50
N ASP A 69 -0.22 13.10 -6.47
CA ASP A 69 -0.91 13.68 -7.62
C ASP A 69 -1.06 12.69 -8.81
N LEU A 70 -1.29 11.41 -8.51
CA LEU A 70 -1.41 10.33 -9.51
C LEU A 70 -2.86 9.90 -9.80
N VAL A 71 -3.84 10.45 -9.09
CA VAL A 71 -5.29 10.23 -9.26
C VAL A 71 -6.10 11.44 -8.83
#